data_AF-A0A1K1PIP4-F1
#
_entry.id   AF-A0A1K1PIP4-F1
#
_cell.length_a   1.000
_cell.length_b   1.000
_cell.length_c   1.000
_cell.angle_alpha   90.00
_cell.angle_beta   90.00
_cell.angle_gamma   90.00
#
_symmetry.space_group_name_H-M   'P 1'
#
loop_
_entity.id
_entity.type
_entity.pdbx_description
1 polymer ?
#
loop_
_entity_poly.entity_id
_entity_poly.type
_entity_poly.pdbx_seq_one_letter_code
_entity_poly.pdbx_strand_id
1 'polypeptide(L)'
;MHDRDFLSLYIKVDKFIKDAYSSNEGVSEYIRQMEINCGKGYTYVQSWRNDYIELKRVRWLRNQLVHDDIFEGEEEDYDWLENFYNRLFTADDPLSRIRKVSQTIQRKPVQQTTQPPKPSTNQQLYRKTETWYGYNWHSKSNLEYVQFKEEIPPQKRPSLWERIIRFFFG
;
A
#
# COMPACT_ATOMS: atom_id res chain seq x y z
N MET A 1 9.68 0.51 -20.13
CA MET A 1 8.26 0.63 -19.72
C MET A 1 7.81 2.07 -19.84
N HIS A 2 6.56 2.34 -20.25
CA HIS A 2 6.03 3.72 -20.31
C HIS A 2 5.31 4.12 -19.01
N ASP A 3 5.61 5.30 -18.48
CA ASP A 3 5.05 5.89 -17.26
C ASP A 3 3.51 5.86 -17.24
N ARG A 4 2.89 6.08 -18.40
CA ARG A 4 1.43 6.08 -18.56
C ARG A 4 0.82 4.70 -18.33
N ASP A 5 1.49 3.64 -18.77
CA ASP A 5 1.00 2.27 -18.62
C ASP A 5 1.07 1.85 -17.15
N PHE A 6 2.19 2.17 -16.49
CA PHE A 6 2.35 1.95 -15.04
C PHE A 6 1.30 2.71 -14.23
N LEU A 7 1.11 4.00 -14.49
CA LEU A 7 0.11 4.81 -13.77
C LEU A 7 -1.30 4.27 -13.98
N SER A 8 -1.63 3.89 -15.20
CA SER A 8 -2.93 3.31 -15.53
C SER A 8 -3.18 2.00 -14.77
N LEU A 9 -2.18 1.13 -14.69
CA LEU A 9 -2.26 -0.11 -13.92
C LEU A 9 -2.36 0.17 -12.42
N TYR A 10 -1.56 1.07 -11.88
CA TYR A 10 -1.63 1.48 -10.47
C TYR A 10 -3.02 1.99 -10.09
N ILE A 11 -3.63 2.83 -10.94
CA ILE A 11 -4.99 3.34 -10.70
C ILE A 11 -6.02 2.19 -10.65
N LYS A 12 -5.88 1.16 -11.50
CA LYS A 12 -6.74 -0.03 -11.46
C LYS A 12 -6.59 -0.80 -10.15
N VAL A 13 -5.35 -1.03 -9.70
CA VAL A 13 -5.05 -1.68 -8.42
C VAL A 13 -5.64 -0.88 -7.25
N ASP A 14 -5.37 0.42 -7.22
CA ASP A 14 -5.81 1.33 -6.17
C ASP A 14 -7.34 1.36 -6.06
N LYS A 15 -8.04 1.45 -7.19
CA LYS A 15 -9.50 1.40 -7.25
C LYS A 15 -10.04 0.06 -6.75
N PHE A 16 -9.48 -1.06 -7.21
CA PHE A 16 -9.91 -2.38 -6.76
C PHE A 16 -9.81 -2.52 -5.23
N ILE A 17 -8.72 -2.04 -4.64
CA ILE A 17 -8.52 -2.09 -3.19
C ILE A 17 -9.53 -1.18 -2.47
N LYS A 18 -9.78 0.03 -2.98
CA LYS A 18 -10.81 0.93 -2.40
C LYS A 18 -12.17 0.25 -2.33
N ASP A 19 -12.56 -0.38 -3.44
CA ASP A 19 -13.83 -1.11 -3.53
C ASP A 19 -13.85 -2.29 -2.55
N ALA A 20 -12.76 -3.09 -2.49
CA ALA A 20 -12.67 -4.27 -1.63
C ALA A 20 -12.71 -3.95 -0.12
N TYR A 21 -12.17 -2.80 0.29
CA TYR A 21 -12.10 -2.37 1.69
C TYR A 21 -13.13 -1.30 2.06
N SER A 22 -13.98 -0.86 1.11
CA SER A 22 -14.89 0.29 1.31
C SER A 22 -14.16 1.50 1.92
N SER A 23 -12.93 1.74 1.45
CA SER A 23 -12.02 2.79 1.94
C SER A 23 -11.60 3.70 0.79
N ASN A 24 -11.31 4.96 1.08
CA ASN A 24 -10.79 5.91 0.09
C ASN A 24 -9.27 5.90 -0.02
N GLU A 25 -8.56 5.09 0.78
CA GLU A 25 -7.10 5.11 0.89
C GLU A 25 -6.38 4.10 -0.04
N GLY A 26 -7.11 3.18 -0.67
CA GLY A 26 -6.58 2.27 -1.70
C GLY A 26 -5.32 1.52 -1.28
N VAL A 27 -4.25 1.60 -2.07
CA VAL A 27 -2.98 0.90 -1.78
C VAL A 27 -2.44 1.24 -0.38
N SER A 28 -2.65 2.46 0.12
CA SER A 28 -2.21 2.84 1.48
C SER A 28 -2.96 2.08 2.57
N GLU A 29 -4.27 1.85 2.40
CA GLU A 29 -5.05 1.02 3.33
C GLU A 29 -4.56 -0.42 3.28
N TYR A 30 -4.26 -0.95 2.09
CA TYR A 30 -3.73 -2.31 1.98
C TYR A 30 -2.40 -2.48 2.72
N ILE A 31 -1.46 -1.53 2.57
CA ILE A 31 -0.19 -1.52 3.29
C ILE A 31 -0.43 -1.46 4.81
N ARG A 32 -1.34 -0.60 5.27
CA ARG A 32 -1.72 -0.53 6.68
C ARG A 32 -2.29 -1.86 7.20
N GLN A 33 -3.12 -2.53 6.42
CA GLN A 33 -3.64 -3.85 6.76
C GLN A 33 -2.53 -4.91 6.85
N MET A 34 -1.49 -4.83 6.01
CA MET A 34 -0.29 -5.67 6.17
C MET A 34 0.48 -5.34 7.45
N GLU A 35 0.59 -4.07 7.84
CA GLU A 35 1.26 -3.69 9.09
C GLU A 35 0.52 -4.24 10.31
N ILE A 36 -0.82 -4.12 10.32
CA ILE A 36 -1.68 -4.67 11.37
C ILE A 36 -1.56 -6.20 11.45
N ASN A 37 -1.51 -6.88 10.29
CA ASN A 37 -1.48 -8.35 10.21
C ASN A 37 -0.07 -8.94 10.14
N CYS A 38 0.98 -8.15 10.41
CA CYS A 38 2.37 -8.55 10.18
C CYS A 38 2.75 -9.89 10.83
N GLY A 39 2.34 -10.12 12.09
CA GLY A 39 2.63 -11.38 12.79
C GLY A 39 2.09 -12.60 12.04
N LYS A 40 0.81 -12.58 11.67
CA LYS A 40 0.18 -13.67 10.89
C LYS A 40 0.79 -13.78 9.50
N GLY A 41 1.10 -12.65 8.88
CA GLY A 41 1.70 -12.61 7.56
C GLY A 41 3.04 -13.32 7.49
N TYR A 42 3.97 -13.01 8.39
CA TYR A 42 5.26 -13.69 8.47
C TYR A 42 5.14 -15.19 8.79
N THR A 43 4.09 -15.61 9.49
CA THR A 43 3.87 -17.02 9.82
C THR A 43 3.26 -17.81 8.65
N TYR A 44 2.29 -17.24 7.94
CA TYR A 44 1.44 -18.00 7.01
C TYR A 44 1.65 -17.68 5.54
N VAL A 45 2.37 -16.60 5.21
CA VAL A 45 2.53 -16.13 3.83
C VAL A 45 4.01 -15.97 3.52
N GLN A 46 4.58 -16.90 2.74
CA GLN A 46 5.99 -16.89 2.39
C GLN A 46 6.43 -15.59 1.68
N SER A 47 5.59 -15.05 0.79
CA SER A 47 5.88 -13.83 0.03
C SER A 47 5.66 -12.53 0.82
N TRP A 48 5.23 -12.60 2.09
CA TRP A 48 4.76 -11.45 2.86
C TRP A 48 5.71 -10.25 2.84
N ARG A 49 6.99 -10.52 3.11
CA ARG A 49 8.03 -9.49 3.17
C ARG A 49 8.23 -8.82 1.81
N ASN A 50 8.33 -9.61 0.75
CA ASN A 50 8.57 -9.10 -0.58
C ASN A 50 7.36 -8.30 -1.05
N ASP A 51 6.15 -8.83 -0.89
CA ASP A 51 4.92 -8.13 -1.26
C ASP A 51 4.77 -6.78 -0.53
N TYR A 52 5.17 -6.72 0.74
CA TYR A 52 5.14 -5.46 1.51
C TYR A 52 6.17 -4.44 0.99
N ILE A 53 7.38 -4.89 0.64
CA ILE A 53 8.44 -4.02 0.11
C ILE A 53 8.03 -3.47 -1.25
N GLU A 54 7.58 -4.34 -2.15
CA GLU A 54 7.19 -3.97 -3.51
C GLU A 54 5.96 -3.05 -3.52
N LEU A 55 4.95 -3.28 -2.65
CA LEU A 55 3.83 -2.34 -2.51
C LEU A 55 4.27 -0.93 -2.14
N LYS A 56 5.27 -0.80 -1.27
CA LYS A 56 5.82 0.52 -0.91
C LYS A 56 6.61 1.12 -2.07
N ARG A 57 7.35 0.29 -2.83
CA ARG A 57 8.08 0.71 -4.03
C ARG A 57 7.14 1.25 -5.12
N VAL A 58 6.10 0.52 -5.49
CA VAL A 58 5.15 0.99 -6.51
C VAL A 58 4.36 2.23 -6.06
N ARG A 59 4.05 2.35 -4.75
CA ARG A 59 3.43 3.57 -4.20
C ARG A 59 4.37 4.76 -4.26
N TRP A 60 5.67 4.54 -4.03
CA TRP A 60 6.70 5.57 -4.18
C TRP A 60 6.82 6.02 -5.64
N LEU A 61 6.92 5.08 -6.59
CA LEU A 61 6.97 5.35 -8.02
C LEU A 61 5.75 6.16 -8.49
N ARG A 62 4.54 5.81 -8.01
CA ARG A 62 3.34 6.61 -8.28
C ARG A 62 3.48 8.05 -7.77
N ASN A 63 4.11 8.27 -6.62
CA ASN A 63 4.28 9.61 -6.07
C ASN A 63 5.31 10.42 -6.86
N GLN A 64 6.36 9.78 -7.39
CA GLN A 64 7.29 10.45 -8.31
C GLN A 64 6.54 10.99 -9.53
N LEU A 65 5.68 10.19 -10.16
CA LEU A 65 4.86 10.62 -11.31
C LEU A 65 3.95 11.83 -11.04
N VAL A 66 3.66 12.13 -9.77
CA VAL A 66 2.80 13.25 -9.36
C VAL A 66 3.62 14.53 -9.08
N HIS A 67 4.87 14.37 -8.63
CA HIS A 67 5.65 15.45 -8.04
C HIS A 67 6.94 15.78 -8.78
N ASP A 68 7.52 14.79 -9.46
CA ASP A 68 8.82 14.88 -10.12
C ASP A 68 8.65 14.70 -11.64
N ASP A 69 9.50 15.34 -12.43
CA ASP A 69 9.56 15.16 -13.89
C ASP A 69 10.36 13.90 -14.31
N ILE A 70 10.80 13.08 -13.34
CA ILE A 70 11.62 11.89 -13.55
C ILE A 70 10.93 10.67 -12.95
N PHE A 71 10.71 9.65 -13.79
CA PHE A 71 10.17 8.36 -13.38
C PHE A 71 11.27 7.29 -13.42
N GLU A 72 11.52 6.66 -12.27
CA GLU A 72 12.57 5.64 -12.10
C GLU A 72 12.03 4.20 -12.12
N GLY A 73 10.82 3.98 -12.66
CA GLY A 73 10.22 2.65 -12.71
C GLY A 73 10.83 1.76 -13.78
N GLU A 74 11.09 0.51 -13.41
CA GLU A 74 11.63 -0.52 -14.32
C GLU A 74 10.51 -1.45 -14.83
N GLU A 75 10.80 -2.31 -15.80
CA GLU A 75 9.80 -3.24 -16.35
C GLU A 75 9.33 -4.24 -15.27
N GLU A 76 10.25 -4.63 -14.41
CA GLU A 76 10.02 -5.49 -13.24
C GLU A 76 9.00 -4.89 -12.26
N ASP A 77 8.95 -3.56 -12.12
CA ASP A 77 7.99 -2.88 -11.24
C ASP A 77 6.55 -3.04 -11.74
N TYR A 78 6.37 -2.99 -13.06
CA TYR A 78 5.07 -3.21 -13.70
C TYR A 78 4.68 -4.65 -13.71
N ASP A 79 5.58 -5.55 -14.08
CA ASP A 79 5.32 -6.99 -14.06
C ASP A 79 4.92 -7.44 -12.66
N TRP A 80 5.61 -6.92 -11.64
CA TRP A 80 5.24 -7.19 -10.25
C TRP A 80 3.86 -6.63 -9.91
N LEU A 81 3.55 -5.39 -10.29
CA LEU A 81 2.25 -4.76 -10.02
C LEU A 81 1.10 -5.46 -10.76
N GLU A 82 1.34 -5.91 -11.99
CA GLU A 82 0.36 -6.66 -12.79
C GLU A 82 0.11 -8.03 -12.17
N ASN A 83 1.18 -8.73 -11.77
CA ASN A 83 1.06 -9.98 -11.04
C ASN A 83 0.29 -9.79 -9.72
N PHE A 84 0.58 -8.73 -8.97
CA PHE A 84 -0.13 -8.41 -7.75
C PHE A 84 -1.62 -8.12 -8.01
N TYR A 85 -1.94 -7.38 -9.08
CA TYR A 85 -3.32 -7.13 -9.49
C TYR A 85 -4.08 -8.41 -9.81
N ASN A 86 -3.45 -9.33 -10.56
CA ASN A 86 -4.02 -10.64 -10.85
C ASN A 86 -4.28 -11.45 -9.57
N ARG A 87 -3.34 -11.42 -8.61
CA ARG A 87 -3.53 -12.08 -7.30
C ARG A 87 -4.66 -11.47 -6.48
N LEU A 88 -4.84 -10.15 -6.51
CA LEU A 88 -6.00 -9.51 -5.88
C LEU A 88 -7.30 -10.00 -6.50
N PHE A 89 -7.37 -10.06 -7.83
CA PHE A 89 -8.56 -10.51 -8.54
C PHE A 89 -8.90 -11.98 -8.23
N THR A 90 -7.90 -12.86 -8.17
CA THR A 90 -8.09 -14.28 -7.83
C THR A 90 -8.17 -14.54 -6.32
N ALA A 91 -8.17 -13.50 -5.49
CA ALA A 91 -8.12 -13.59 -4.02
C ALA A 91 -6.99 -14.50 -3.52
N ASP A 92 -5.81 -14.43 -4.15
CA ASP A 92 -4.58 -15.12 -3.75
C ASP A 92 -3.47 -14.16 -3.28
N ASP A 93 -3.83 -12.90 -3.05
CA ASP A 93 -2.98 -11.91 -2.41
C ASP A 93 -2.67 -12.26 -0.93
N PRO A 94 -1.64 -11.64 -0.33
CA PRO A 94 -1.24 -11.89 1.05
C PRO A 94 -2.36 -11.82 2.09
N LEU A 95 -3.22 -10.79 2.01
CA LEU A 95 -4.28 -10.60 3.00
C LEU A 95 -5.42 -11.61 2.78
N SER A 96 -5.71 -11.99 1.53
CA SER A 96 -6.61 -13.11 1.23
C SER A 96 -6.09 -14.44 1.76
N ARG A 97 -4.79 -14.72 1.65
CA ARG A 97 -4.20 -15.95 2.22
C ARG A 97 -4.36 -16.03 3.74
N ILE A 98 -4.12 -14.94 4.46
CA ILE A 98 -4.38 -14.86 5.91
C ILE A 98 -5.86 -15.12 6.24
N ARG A 99 -6.77 -14.52 5.48
CA ARG A 99 -8.22 -14.70 5.67
C ARG A 99 -8.62 -16.17 5.48
N LYS A 100 -8.13 -16.83 4.44
CA LYS A 100 -8.38 -18.27 4.18
C LYS A 100 -7.87 -19.15 5.33
N VAL A 101 -6.65 -18.92 5.82
CA VAL A 101 -6.10 -19.67 6.97
C VAL A 101 -6.93 -19.45 8.25
N SER A 102 -7.36 -18.22 8.50
CA SER A 102 -8.19 -17.93 9.68
C SER A 102 -9.54 -18.67 9.62
N GLN A 103 -10.14 -18.78 8.44
CA GLN A 103 -11.39 -19.53 8.23
C GLN A 103 -11.21 -21.05 8.38
N THR A 104 -10.08 -21.62 7.96
CA THR A 104 -9.82 -23.06 8.10
C THR A 104 -9.55 -23.46 9.56
N ILE A 105 -8.87 -22.60 10.32
CA ILE A 105 -8.64 -22.83 11.76
C ILE A 105 -9.96 -22.83 12.55
N GLN A 106 -10.88 -21.91 12.24
CA GLN A 106 -12.19 -21.83 12.90
C GLN A 106 -13.09 -23.05 12.63
N ARG A 107 -12.85 -23.79 11.55
CA ARG A 107 -13.64 -24.97 11.16
C ARG A 107 -13.16 -26.29 11.78
N LYS A 108 -12.03 -26.31 12.49
CA LYS A 108 -11.53 -27.51 13.19
C LYS A 108 -11.95 -27.50 14.67
N PRO A 109 -12.40 -28.62 15.26
CA PRO A 109 -12.68 -28.68 16.70
C PRO A 109 -11.39 -28.42 17.49
N VAL A 110 -11.45 -27.44 18.38
CA VAL A 110 -10.30 -26.88 19.11
C VAL A 110 -9.89 -27.84 20.24
N GLN A 111 -8.70 -28.46 20.14
CA GLN A 111 -7.97 -28.91 21.32
C GLN A 111 -7.20 -27.71 21.88
N GLN A 112 -7.59 -27.27 23.06
CA GLN A 112 -7.03 -26.11 23.75
C GLN A 112 -5.64 -26.44 24.28
N THR A 113 -4.62 -25.73 23.80
CA THR A 113 -3.38 -25.52 24.56
C THR A 113 -3.14 -24.03 24.70
N THR A 114 -3.31 -23.57 25.94
CA THR A 114 -3.14 -22.20 26.41
C THR A 114 -1.66 -21.85 26.53
N GLN A 115 -1.17 -20.91 25.71
CA GLN A 115 -0.03 -20.05 26.06
C GLN A 115 -0.28 -18.62 25.56
N PRO A 116 -0.02 -17.58 26.38
CA PRO A 116 -0.18 -16.19 25.98
C PRO A 116 0.95 -15.78 25.00
N PRO A 117 0.65 -15.09 23.88
CA PRO A 117 1.67 -14.63 22.96
C PRO A 117 2.47 -13.48 23.59
N LYS A 118 3.80 -13.67 23.71
CA LYS A 118 4.75 -12.60 24.05
C LYS A 118 4.82 -11.59 22.89
N PRO A 119 5.01 -10.28 23.16
CA PRO A 119 5.12 -9.26 22.11
C PRO A 119 6.31 -9.57 21.19
N SER A 120 6.06 -9.68 19.88
CA SER A 120 7.03 -10.20 18.92
C SER A 120 8.01 -9.14 18.41
N THR A 121 9.30 -9.49 18.41
CA THR A 121 10.47 -8.81 17.84
C THR A 121 10.28 -8.28 16.40
N ASN A 122 9.29 -8.77 15.65
CA ASN A 122 9.03 -8.39 14.26
C ASN A 122 8.60 -6.93 14.07
N GLN A 123 8.02 -6.29 15.10
CA GLN A 123 7.73 -4.86 15.04
C GLN A 123 9.00 -3.99 15.00
N GLN A 124 10.07 -4.44 15.66
CA GLN A 124 11.36 -3.74 15.63
C GLN A 124 12.09 -3.94 14.30
N LEU A 125 11.83 -5.06 13.60
CA LEU A 125 12.41 -5.34 12.29
C LEU A 125 11.84 -4.41 11.21
N TYR A 126 10.53 -4.09 11.21
CA TYR A 126 9.96 -3.15 10.22
C TYR A 126 10.60 -1.76 10.37
N ARG A 127 10.78 -1.30 11.61
CA ARG A 127 11.40 -0.01 11.91
C ARG A 127 12.87 0.05 11.49
N LYS A 128 13.55 -1.10 11.45
CA LYS A 128 14.95 -1.23 11.02
C LYS A 128 15.10 -1.37 9.51
N THR A 129 14.15 -1.97 8.80
CA THR A 129 14.19 -2.05 7.32
C THR A 129 13.87 -0.72 6.63
N GLU A 130 13.29 0.25 7.35
CA GLU A 130 13.15 1.63 6.88
C GLU A 130 14.50 2.31 6.61
N THR A 131 15.61 1.81 7.18
CA THR A 131 16.94 2.41 7.00
C THR A 131 17.81 1.70 5.95
N TRP A 132 17.34 0.61 5.32
CA TRP A 132 18.17 -0.20 4.40
C TRP A 132 18.04 0.21 2.92
N TYR A 133 16.88 0.70 2.51
CA TYR A 133 16.76 1.48 1.28
C TYR A 133 16.83 2.94 1.68
N GLY A 134 17.91 3.65 1.32
CA GLY A 134 18.21 5.03 1.74
C GLY A 134 17.26 6.10 1.20
N TYR A 135 15.94 5.89 1.24
CA TYR A 135 14.92 6.87 0.88
C TYR A 135 14.32 7.45 2.17
N ASN A 136 14.65 8.71 2.43
CA ASN A 136 14.24 9.44 3.63
C ASN A 136 12.74 9.79 3.57
N TRP A 137 11.89 8.92 4.13
CA TRP A 137 10.43 9.08 4.17
C TRP A 137 9.92 10.15 5.15
N HIS A 138 10.80 10.79 5.93
CA HIS A 138 10.41 11.81 6.89
C HIS A 138 10.63 13.21 6.32
N SER A 139 9.72 13.62 5.43
CA SER A 139 9.50 15.03 5.09
C SER A 139 8.11 15.21 4.47
N LYS A 140 7.12 15.48 5.33
CA LYS A 140 5.96 16.36 5.08
C LYS A 140 4.61 15.85 4.53
N SER A 141 4.32 14.56 4.33
CA SER A 141 2.97 14.19 3.82
C SER A 141 1.91 13.80 4.87
N ASN A 142 2.25 13.57 6.14
CA ASN A 142 1.27 13.09 7.16
C ASN A 142 1.20 13.92 8.46
N LEU A 143 1.87 15.07 8.55
CA LEU A 143 1.81 15.94 9.74
C LEU A 143 0.85 17.14 9.61
N GLU A 144 0.20 17.33 8.46
CA GLU A 144 -0.69 18.48 8.23
C GLU A 144 -2.18 18.17 8.54
N TYR A 145 -2.49 17.06 9.21
CA TYR A 145 -3.86 16.70 9.62
C TYR A 145 -4.09 16.75 11.13
N VAL A 146 -3.37 17.57 11.88
CA VAL A 146 -3.80 18.03 13.21
C VAL A 146 -3.24 19.44 13.45
N GLN A 147 -4.13 20.40 13.74
CA GLN A 147 -3.89 21.78 14.22
C GLN A 147 -3.40 22.85 13.21
N PHE A 148 -4.35 23.62 12.63
CA PHE A 148 -4.65 25.01 13.05
C PHE A 148 -5.81 25.57 12.20
N LYS A 149 -6.91 25.96 12.85
CA LYS A 149 -7.81 26.99 12.34
C LYS A 149 -7.22 28.33 12.76
N GLU A 150 -6.85 29.20 11.82
CA GLU A 150 -7.13 30.65 11.80
C GLU A 150 -6.57 31.27 10.50
N GLU A 151 -7.23 32.35 10.07
CA GLU A 151 -7.44 32.82 8.70
C GLU A 151 -6.25 33.54 8.04
N ILE A 152 -5.98 33.25 6.75
CA ILE A 152 -5.41 34.17 5.74
C ILE A 152 -6.09 33.85 4.38
N PRO A 153 -6.56 34.84 3.58
CA PRO A 153 -7.54 34.62 2.51
C PRO A 153 -6.96 33.91 1.26
N PRO A 154 -7.79 33.17 0.50
CA PRO A 154 -7.31 32.27 -0.55
C PRO A 154 -6.98 33.02 -1.86
N GLN A 155 -5.70 33.03 -2.24
CA GLN A 155 -5.33 33.05 -3.65
C GLN A 155 -5.64 31.66 -4.23
N LYS A 156 -6.73 31.59 -5.01
CA LYS A 156 -7.37 30.38 -5.51
C LYS A 156 -6.42 29.61 -6.46
N ARG A 157 -5.70 28.61 -5.95
CA ARG A 157 -4.96 27.65 -6.79
C ARG A 157 -5.94 26.59 -7.34
N PRO A 158 -5.86 26.24 -8.63
CA PRO A 158 -6.79 25.30 -9.23
C PRO A 158 -6.61 23.89 -8.65
N SER A 159 -7.75 23.27 -8.36
CA SER A 159 -7.89 21.94 -7.79
C SER A 159 -7.43 20.83 -8.75
N LEU A 160 -7.25 19.63 -8.18
CA LEU A 160 -6.89 18.39 -8.86
C LEU A 160 -7.71 18.15 -10.15
N TRP A 161 -9.02 18.46 -10.11
CA TRP A 161 -9.94 18.31 -11.23
C TRP A 161 -9.69 19.34 -12.34
N GLU A 162 -9.32 20.57 -12.00
CA GLU A 162 -9.01 21.62 -12.97
C GLU A 162 -7.68 21.36 -13.69
N ARG A 163 -6.75 20.61 -13.07
CA ARG A 163 -5.49 20.17 -13.70
C ARG A 163 -5.70 18.96 -14.61
N ILE A 164 -6.57 18.04 -14.23
CA ILE A 164 -6.92 16.86 -15.04
C ILE A 164 -7.69 17.27 -16.32
N ILE A 165 -8.65 18.20 -16.22
CA ILE A 165 -9.43 18.67 -17.39
C ILE A 165 -8.54 19.33 -18.46
N ARG A 166 -7.52 20.10 -18.05
CA ARG A 166 -6.58 20.77 -18.97
C ARG A 166 -5.71 19.81 -19.79
N PHE A 167 -5.51 18.58 -19.31
CA PHE A 167 -4.73 17.56 -20.03
C PHE A 167 -5.55 16.73 -21.02
N PHE A 168 -6.88 16.68 -20.86
CA PHE A 168 -7.78 15.86 -21.70
C PHE A 168 -8.65 16.68 -22.67
N PHE A 169 -8.86 17.99 -22.45
CA PHE A 169 -9.69 18.86 -23.31
C PHE A 169 -9.00 20.18 -23.72
N GLY A 170 -7.66 20.22 -23.69
CA GLY A 170 -6.84 21.33 -24.18
C GLY A 170 -6.25 21.03 -25.55
#